data_AF-A0A9E3WGC9-F1
#
_entry.id   AF-A0A9E3WGC9-F1
#
_cell.length_a   1.000
_cell.length_b   1.000
_cell.length_c   1.000
_cell.angle_alpha   90.00
_cell.angle_beta   90.00
_cell.angle_gamma   90.00
#
_symmetry.space_group_name_H-M   'P 1'
#
loop_
_entity.id
_entity.type
_entity.pdbx_description
1 polymer ?
#
loop_
_entity_poly.entity_id
_entity_poly.type
_entity_poly.pdbx_seq_one_letter_code
_entity_poly.pdbx_strand_id
1 'polypeptide(L)'
;MERMTLREAAERVGLSVTTLRRYIRRGRLRAEKLAGRFGPEYFVSDEGLETAGLDGSDRRAAPPDPVRGPIRSLTKVPSREMLPIGLYQELQMKHEQLLVQYGMVRASGLRMLELQGDLDAKRREVEECRAEIVRLRDRLATETTLLRQKLRAADLEVEGRGLEIAALREKVRGLEMLTRNAVTSETIERQFASVMEQKQVVDRLTEQRETARSPRRPWPPAERPAEPEH
;
A
#
# COMPACT_ATOMS: atom_id res chain seq x y z
N MET A 1 28.60 -6.58 -54.12
CA MET A 1 29.52 -6.99 -53.04
C MET A 1 28.81 -8.02 -52.21
N GLU A 2 29.15 -9.29 -52.40
CA GLU A 2 28.56 -10.39 -51.64
C GLU A 2 29.14 -10.34 -50.22
N ARG A 3 28.27 -10.20 -49.22
CA ARG A 3 28.64 -10.13 -47.81
C ARG A 3 28.25 -11.45 -47.18
N MET A 4 29.21 -12.15 -46.61
CA MET A 4 28.95 -13.43 -45.94
C MET A 4 29.07 -13.28 -44.44
N THR A 5 28.37 -14.15 -43.72
CA THR A 5 28.49 -14.23 -42.26
C THR A 5 29.88 -14.75 -41.87
N LEU A 6 30.31 -14.44 -40.66
CA LEU A 6 31.54 -14.98 -40.06
C LEU A 6 31.63 -16.52 -40.12
N ARG A 7 30.49 -17.20 -40.10
CA ARG A 7 30.42 -18.67 -40.14
C ARG A 7 30.70 -19.21 -41.54
N GLU A 8 30.11 -18.59 -42.56
CA GLU A 8 30.36 -18.93 -43.96
C GLU A 8 31.81 -18.60 -44.35
N ALA A 9 32.34 -17.47 -43.88
CA ALA A 9 33.75 -17.11 -44.07
C ALA A 9 34.69 -18.14 -43.41
N ALA A 10 34.36 -18.63 -42.22
CA ALA A 10 35.14 -19.65 -41.52
C ALA A 10 35.20 -20.96 -42.31
N GLU A 11 34.06 -21.40 -42.85
CA GLU A 11 33.97 -22.60 -43.67
C GLU A 11 34.73 -22.48 -45.00
N ARG A 12 34.71 -21.30 -45.63
CA ARG A 12 35.40 -21.03 -46.90
C ARG A 12 36.92 -21.02 -46.77
N VAL A 13 37.44 -20.45 -45.68
CA VAL A 13 38.89 -20.30 -45.43
C VAL A 13 39.45 -21.50 -44.67
N GLY A 14 38.61 -22.34 -44.06
CA GLY A 14 39.04 -23.46 -43.22
C GLY A 14 39.59 -23.04 -41.86
N LEU A 15 39.20 -21.87 -41.36
CA LEU A 15 39.60 -21.34 -40.05
C LEU A 15 38.42 -21.36 -39.07
N SER A 16 38.71 -21.40 -37.77
CA SER A 16 37.65 -21.27 -36.77
C SER A 16 37.06 -19.85 -36.74
N VAL A 17 35.77 -19.74 -36.45
CA VAL A 17 35.08 -18.45 -36.23
C VAL A 17 35.77 -17.61 -35.15
N THR A 18 36.35 -18.25 -34.13
CA THR A 18 37.13 -17.57 -33.07
C THR A 18 38.40 -16.92 -33.61
N THR A 19 39.09 -17.56 -34.56
CA THR A 19 40.29 -17.03 -35.21
C THR A 19 39.95 -15.81 -36.07
N LEU A 20 38.86 -15.89 -36.85
CA LEU A 20 38.38 -14.74 -37.63
C LEU A 20 37.96 -13.57 -36.74
N ARG A 21 37.24 -13.81 -35.62
CA ARG A 21 36.93 -12.76 -34.63
C ARG A 21 38.18 -12.11 -34.05
N ARG A 22 39.23 -12.89 -33.78
CA ARG A 22 40.52 -12.38 -33.30
C ARG A 22 41.21 -11.51 -34.35
N TYR A 23 41.10 -11.83 -35.64
CA TYR A 23 41.67 -11.03 -36.72
C TYR A 23 40.93 -9.71 -36.93
N ILE A 24 39.60 -9.72 -36.80
CA ILE A 24 38.78 -8.50 -36.79
C ILE A 24 39.20 -7.59 -35.62
N ARG A 25 39.34 -8.15 -34.41
CA ARG A 25 39.77 -7.40 -33.21
C ARG A 25 41.18 -6.81 -33.33
N ARG A 26 42.07 -7.46 -34.09
CA ARG A 26 43.44 -6.98 -34.36
C ARG A 26 43.53 -6.05 -35.57
N GLY A 27 42.42 -5.79 -36.26
CA GLY A 27 42.38 -4.94 -37.47
C GLY A 27 42.96 -5.60 -38.72
N ARG A 28 43.28 -6.90 -38.68
CA ARG A 28 43.85 -7.64 -39.82
C ARG A 28 42.79 -8.05 -40.84
N LEU A 29 41.52 -8.15 -40.42
CA LEU A 29 40.39 -8.45 -41.28
C LEU A 29 39.34 -7.34 -41.14
N ARG A 30 38.95 -6.74 -42.27
CA ARG A 30 37.88 -5.73 -42.28
C ARG A 30 36.53 -6.44 -42.23
N ALA A 31 35.70 -6.07 -41.27
CA ALA A 31 34.36 -6.60 -41.11
C ALA A 31 33.37 -5.51 -40.68
N GLU A 32 32.15 -5.58 -41.18
CA GLU A 32 31.05 -4.71 -40.80
C GLU A 32 30.21 -5.37 -39.72
N LYS A 33 29.89 -4.63 -38.66
CA LYS A 33 29.04 -5.12 -37.57
C LYS A 33 27.61 -4.68 -37.83
N LEU A 34 26.74 -5.63 -38.17
CA LEU A 34 25.33 -5.38 -38.47
C LEU A 34 24.43 -6.10 -37.45
N ALA A 35 23.21 -5.60 -37.27
CA ALA A 35 22.23 -6.24 -36.41
C ALA A 35 21.62 -7.46 -37.12
N GLY A 36 21.98 -8.67 -36.66
CA GLY A 36 21.43 -9.93 -37.12
C GLY A 36 20.23 -10.40 -36.30
N ARG A 37 19.63 -11.51 -36.73
CA ARG A 37 18.44 -12.12 -36.11
C ARG A 37 18.62 -12.49 -34.63
N PHE A 38 19.87 -12.73 -34.20
CA PHE A 38 20.21 -13.13 -32.83
C PHE A 38 21.12 -12.11 -32.11
N GLY A 39 21.15 -10.85 -32.60
CA GLY A 39 21.99 -9.78 -32.06
C GLY A 39 23.05 -9.32 -33.06
N PRO A 40 24.02 -8.48 -32.64
CA PRO A 40 25.01 -7.93 -33.55
C PRO A 40 25.99 -9.00 -34.07
N GLU A 41 26.02 -9.18 -35.38
CA GLU A 41 26.86 -10.14 -36.09
C GLU A 41 27.88 -9.42 -36.99
N TYR A 42 29.02 -10.05 -37.24
CA TYR A 42 30.03 -9.49 -38.16
C TYR A 42 29.87 -10.13 -39.54
N PHE A 43 29.85 -9.27 -40.55
CA PHE A 43 29.82 -9.62 -41.96
C PHE A 43 31.16 -9.25 -42.59
N VAL A 44 31.65 -10.15 -43.44
CA VAL A 44 32.94 -10.00 -44.14
C VAL A 44 32.67 -10.05 -45.64
N SER A 45 33.37 -9.21 -46.40
CA SER A 45 33.37 -9.26 -47.87
C SER A 45 34.45 -10.18 -48.39
N ASP A 46 34.25 -10.75 -49.58
CA ASP A 46 35.28 -11.55 -50.27
C ASP A 46 36.59 -10.78 -50.45
N GLU A 47 36.51 -9.51 -50.87
CA GLU A 47 37.67 -8.61 -50.97
C GLU A 47 38.41 -8.43 -49.62
N GLY A 48 37.67 -8.48 -48.51
CA GLY A 48 38.23 -8.39 -47.16
C GLY A 48 39.02 -9.65 -46.78
N LEU A 49 38.62 -10.81 -47.27
CA LEU A 49 39.34 -12.07 -47.07
C LEU A 49 40.60 -12.10 -47.95
N GLU A 50 40.48 -11.68 -49.21
CA GLU A 50 41.61 -11.60 -50.15
C GLU A 50 42.69 -10.62 -49.67
N THR A 51 42.29 -9.42 -49.23
CA THR A 51 43.23 -8.44 -48.66
C THR A 51 43.88 -8.92 -47.37
N ALA A 52 43.26 -9.85 -46.64
CA ALA A 52 43.84 -10.46 -45.45
C ALA A 52 44.78 -11.65 -45.77
N GLY A 53 44.89 -12.04 -47.06
CA GLY A 53 45.61 -13.22 -47.53
C GLY A 53 44.93 -14.52 -47.07
N LEU A 54 43.60 -14.53 -47.06
CA LEU A 54 42.75 -15.64 -46.60
C LEU A 54 41.90 -16.22 -47.75
N ASP A 55 42.50 -16.22 -48.92
CA ASP A 55 41.98 -16.72 -50.18
C ASP A 55 42.04 -18.26 -50.05
N GLY A 56 40.88 -18.93 -50.01
CA GLY A 56 40.80 -20.39 -49.83
C GLY A 56 41.49 -21.24 -50.93
N SER A 57 42.31 -20.62 -51.79
CA SER A 57 43.18 -21.25 -52.78
C SER A 57 44.36 -22.03 -52.18
N ASP A 58 44.68 -21.85 -50.89
CA ASP A 58 45.67 -22.68 -50.18
C ASP A 58 45.10 -24.04 -49.72
N ARG A 59 44.27 -24.68 -50.58
CA ARG A 59 43.74 -26.03 -50.37
C ARG A 59 44.75 -27.15 -50.67
N ARG A 60 46.04 -26.90 -50.45
CA ARG A 60 47.11 -27.91 -50.54
C ARG A 60 48.21 -27.69 -49.50
N ALA A 61 47.83 -27.47 -48.25
CA ALA A 61 48.63 -27.94 -47.13
C ALA A 61 47.79 -28.98 -46.39
N ALA A 62 48.20 -30.24 -46.51
CA ALA A 62 47.86 -31.29 -45.56
C ALA A 62 47.98 -30.74 -44.12
N PRO A 63 47.26 -31.29 -43.12
CA PRO A 63 47.54 -30.94 -41.72
C PRO A 63 49.05 -30.99 -41.56
N PRO A 64 49.71 -29.95 -41.02
CA PRO A 64 51.14 -30.03 -40.83
C PRO A 64 51.35 -31.26 -39.96
N ASP A 65 51.98 -32.28 -40.54
CA ASP A 65 52.78 -33.21 -39.78
C ASP A 65 53.51 -32.35 -38.74
N PRO A 66 53.49 -32.71 -37.45
CA PRO A 66 54.12 -31.90 -36.42
C PRO A 66 55.49 -31.58 -36.96
N VAL A 67 55.73 -30.29 -37.25
CA VAL A 67 56.93 -29.84 -37.94
C VAL A 67 58.07 -30.30 -37.07
N ARG A 68 58.64 -31.46 -37.44
CA ARG A 68 60.05 -31.75 -37.29
C ARG A 68 60.67 -30.61 -38.08
N GLY A 69 60.89 -29.50 -37.39
CA GLY A 69 61.94 -28.56 -37.77
C GLY A 69 63.21 -29.37 -37.99
N PRO A 70 64.22 -28.83 -38.68
CA PRO A 70 65.48 -29.54 -38.82
C PRO A 70 65.84 -30.02 -37.43
N ILE A 71 65.88 -31.35 -37.26
CA ILE A 71 66.63 -31.95 -36.16
C ILE A 71 68.03 -31.47 -36.50
N ARG A 72 68.39 -30.29 -36.01
CA ARG A 72 69.76 -29.95 -35.70
C ARG A 72 70.19 -31.18 -34.94
N SER A 73 71.00 -31.99 -35.60
CA SER A 73 71.72 -33.08 -34.98
C SER A 73 72.40 -32.47 -33.77
N LEU A 74 71.78 -32.63 -32.60
CA LEU A 74 72.42 -32.52 -31.32
C LEU A 74 73.30 -33.77 -31.19
N THR A 75 74.25 -33.92 -32.11
CA THR A 75 75.43 -34.77 -31.97
C THR A 75 76.52 -34.05 -31.19
N LYS A 76 76.15 -33.01 -30.43
CA LYS A 76 76.65 -32.89 -29.06
C LYS A 76 75.59 -33.51 -28.16
N VAL A 77 75.86 -34.73 -27.70
CA VAL A 77 75.41 -35.11 -26.35
C VAL A 77 75.89 -33.95 -25.48
N PRO A 78 75.01 -33.12 -24.89
CA PRO A 78 75.47 -32.24 -23.83
C PRO A 78 75.98 -33.21 -22.77
N SER A 79 77.31 -33.21 -22.57
CA SER A 79 77.96 -33.89 -21.45
C SER A 79 77.05 -33.69 -20.25
N ARG A 80 76.42 -34.76 -19.73
CA ARG A 80 75.43 -34.74 -18.63
C ARG A 80 75.59 -33.47 -17.78
N GLU A 81 74.93 -32.39 -18.18
CA GLU A 81 74.98 -31.16 -17.43
C GLU A 81 74.12 -31.49 -16.23
N MET A 82 74.78 -31.87 -15.13
CA MET A 82 74.13 -32.11 -13.86
C MET A 82 73.34 -30.84 -13.56
N LEU A 83 72.04 -30.86 -13.81
CA LEU A 83 71.14 -29.79 -13.43
C LEU A 83 71.39 -29.55 -11.94
N PRO A 84 71.81 -28.34 -11.53
CA PRO A 84 72.09 -28.06 -10.13
C PRO A 84 70.88 -28.47 -9.30
N ILE A 85 71.10 -29.34 -8.31
CA ILE A 85 70.04 -29.86 -7.44
C ILE A 85 69.21 -28.72 -6.82
N GLY A 86 69.82 -27.56 -6.57
CA GLY A 86 69.15 -26.37 -6.08
C GLY A 86 68.03 -25.86 -6.99
N LEU A 87 68.20 -25.84 -8.31
CA LEU A 87 67.14 -25.38 -9.24
C LEU A 87 65.94 -26.32 -9.25
N TYR A 88 66.19 -27.63 -9.12
CA TYR A 88 65.11 -28.61 -9.00
C TYR A 88 64.36 -28.44 -7.68
N GLN A 89 65.08 -28.25 -6.58
CA GLN A 89 64.47 -27.98 -5.26
C GLN A 89 63.65 -26.70 -5.27
N GLU A 90 64.15 -25.62 -5.86
CA GLU A 90 63.41 -24.36 -6.00
C GLU A 90 62.14 -24.54 -6.84
N LEU A 91 62.23 -25.22 -7.98
CA LEU A 91 61.08 -25.50 -8.83
C LEU A 91 60.05 -26.35 -8.07
N GLN A 92 60.49 -27.36 -7.32
CA GLN A 92 59.64 -28.18 -6.48
C GLN A 92 58.94 -27.34 -5.41
N MET A 93 59.67 -26.48 -4.70
CA MET A 93 59.10 -25.56 -3.71
C MET A 93 58.07 -24.60 -4.32
N LYS A 94 58.36 -24.06 -5.51
CA LYS A 94 57.40 -23.20 -6.23
C LYS A 94 56.16 -23.95 -6.67
N HIS A 95 56.32 -25.21 -7.10
CA HIS A 95 55.19 -26.06 -7.45
C HIS A 95 54.29 -26.34 -6.24
N GLU A 96 54.89 -26.69 -5.09
CA GLU A 96 54.16 -26.90 -3.83
C GLU A 96 53.44 -25.61 -3.37
N GLN A 97 54.12 -24.46 -3.44
CA GLN A 97 53.51 -23.16 -3.14
C GLN A 97 52.30 -22.87 -4.03
N LEU A 98 52.43 -23.13 -5.34
CA LEU A 98 51.35 -22.88 -6.30
C LEU A 98 50.16 -23.83 -6.08
N LEU A 99 50.41 -25.09 -5.71
CA LEU A 99 49.35 -26.04 -5.36
C LEU A 99 48.57 -25.58 -4.13
N VAL A 100 49.26 -25.10 -3.08
CA VAL A 100 48.61 -24.56 -1.88
C VAL A 100 47.77 -23.33 -2.22
N GLN A 101 48.34 -22.38 -2.98
CA GLN A 101 47.61 -21.18 -3.41
C GLN A 101 46.37 -21.52 -4.23
N TYR A 102 46.47 -22.46 -5.16
CA TYR A 102 45.33 -22.94 -5.93
C TYR A 102 44.27 -23.58 -5.04
N GLY A 103 44.68 -24.42 -4.08
CA GLY A 103 43.78 -25.01 -3.09
C GLY A 103 43.03 -23.96 -2.28
N MET A 104 43.71 -22.91 -1.84
CA MET A 104 43.11 -21.79 -1.12
C MET A 104 42.10 -21.03 -1.98
N VAL A 105 42.47 -20.66 -3.21
CA VAL A 105 41.57 -19.95 -4.14
C VAL A 105 40.31 -20.79 -4.42
N ARG A 106 40.47 -22.10 -4.62
CA ARG A 106 39.34 -23.00 -4.83
C ARG A 106 38.43 -23.09 -3.60
N ALA A 107 39.00 -23.26 -2.41
CA ALA A 107 38.23 -23.32 -1.17
C ALA A 107 37.50 -22.00 -0.89
N SER A 108 38.17 -20.86 -1.13
CA SER A 108 37.54 -19.53 -1.04
C SER A 108 36.41 -19.35 -2.05
N GLY A 109 36.59 -19.85 -3.28
CA GLY A 109 35.54 -19.83 -4.30
C GLY A 109 34.30 -20.63 -3.89
N LEU A 110 34.48 -21.82 -3.29
CA LEU A 110 33.38 -22.62 -2.78
C LEU A 110 32.63 -21.92 -1.64
N ARG A 111 33.35 -21.35 -0.66
CA ARG A 111 32.75 -20.57 0.43
C ARG A 111 31.99 -19.35 -0.08
N MET A 112 32.48 -18.69 -1.13
CA MET A 112 31.79 -17.56 -1.73
C MET A 112 30.46 -17.98 -2.36
N LEU A 113 30.41 -19.15 -3.02
CA LEU A 113 29.17 -19.70 -3.58
C LEU A 113 28.16 -20.09 -2.50
N GLU A 114 28.63 -20.68 -1.40
CA GLU A 114 27.80 -21.00 -0.23
C GLU A 114 27.18 -19.71 0.35
N LEU A 115 28.01 -18.69 0.60
CA LEU A 115 27.54 -17.39 1.10
C LEU A 115 26.58 -16.70 0.14
N GLN A 116 26.79 -16.82 -1.17
CA GLN A 116 25.85 -16.31 -2.17
C GLN A 116 24.51 -17.05 -2.10
N GLY A 117 24.54 -18.38 -1.94
CA GLY A 117 23.35 -19.20 -1.73
C GLY A 117 22.58 -18.79 -0.48
N ASP A 118 23.28 -18.58 0.64
CA ASP A 118 22.68 -18.13 1.90
C ASP A 118 22.08 -16.72 1.76
N LEU A 119 22.78 -15.80 1.10
CA LEU A 119 22.27 -14.45 0.85
C LEU A 119 21.01 -14.48 -0.01
N ASP A 120 20.96 -15.30 -1.05
CA ASP A 120 19.80 -15.43 -1.91
C ASP A 120 18.63 -16.11 -1.17
N ALA A 121 18.89 -17.09 -0.31
CA ALA A 121 17.86 -17.65 0.57
C ALA A 121 17.31 -16.60 1.54
N LYS A 122 18.17 -15.82 2.21
CA LYS A 122 17.74 -14.73 3.10
C LYS A 122 17.01 -13.61 2.38
N ARG A 123 17.37 -13.31 1.13
CA ARG A 123 16.62 -12.35 0.31
C ARG A 123 15.19 -12.83 0.05
N ARG A 124 15.00 -14.10 -0.29
CA ARG A 124 13.67 -14.69 -0.48
C ARG A 124 12.84 -14.66 0.79
N GLU A 125 13.42 -15.05 1.93
CA GLU A 125 12.75 -14.95 3.24
C GLU A 125 12.30 -13.51 3.54
N VAL A 126 13.15 -12.52 3.28
CA VAL A 126 12.81 -11.10 3.48
C VAL A 126 11.69 -10.65 2.54
N GLU A 127 11.70 -11.09 1.29
CA GLU A 127 10.63 -10.80 0.32
C GLU A 127 9.29 -11.41 0.75
N GLU A 128 9.29 -12.65 1.24
CA GLU A 128 8.10 -13.32 1.77
C GLU A 128 7.55 -12.60 3.00
N CYS A 129 8.40 -12.28 3.98
CA CYS A 129 7.98 -11.50 5.16
C CYS A 129 7.44 -10.13 4.77
N ARG A 130 8.05 -9.45 3.79
CA ARG A 130 7.54 -8.16 3.30
C ARG A 130 6.16 -8.31 2.65
N ALA A 131 5.95 -9.35 1.85
CA ALA A 131 4.66 -9.64 1.24
C ALA A 131 3.59 -9.92 2.31
N GLU A 132 3.94 -10.65 3.38
CA GLU A 132 3.05 -10.91 4.49
C GLU A 132 2.68 -9.65 5.26
N ILE A 133 3.66 -8.78 5.54
CA ILE A 133 3.43 -7.47 6.17
C ILE A 133 2.44 -6.63 5.34
N VAL A 134 2.58 -6.61 4.01
CA VAL A 134 1.65 -5.89 3.13
C VAL A 134 0.24 -6.46 3.26
N ARG A 135 0.08 -7.79 3.17
CA ARG A 135 -1.23 -8.44 3.34
C ARG A 135 -1.89 -8.13 4.68
N LEU A 136 -1.12 -8.15 5.77
CA LEU A 136 -1.63 -7.82 7.09
C LEU A 136 -2.04 -6.35 7.21
N ARG A 137 -1.24 -5.43 6.64
CA ARG A 137 -1.58 -4.00 6.60
C ARG A 137 -2.86 -3.74 5.80
N ASP A 138 -3.04 -4.39 4.67
CA ASP A 138 -4.25 -4.25 3.84
C ASP A 138 -5.49 -4.75 4.60
N ARG A 139 -5.39 -5.90 5.28
CA ARG A 139 -6.47 -6.41 6.14
C ARG A 139 -6.81 -5.42 7.25
N LEU A 140 -5.82 -4.93 7.98
CA LEU A 140 -6.04 -3.94 9.04
C LEU A 140 -6.63 -2.63 8.48
N ALA A 141 -6.25 -2.20 7.28
CA ALA A 141 -6.85 -1.04 6.62
C ALA A 141 -8.34 -1.28 6.30
N THR A 142 -8.69 -2.47 5.81
CA THR A 142 -10.10 -2.82 5.58
C THR A 142 -10.90 -2.91 6.88
N GLU A 143 -10.35 -3.50 7.93
CA GLU A 143 -11.04 -3.60 9.23
C GLU A 143 -11.22 -2.23 9.87
N THR A 144 -10.20 -1.37 9.85
CA THR A 144 -10.30 -0.01 10.41
C THR A 144 -11.30 0.85 9.63
N THR A 145 -11.40 0.70 8.32
CA THR A 145 -12.43 1.41 7.53
C THR A 145 -13.83 0.91 7.85
N LEU A 146 -14.04 -0.41 7.97
CA LEU A 146 -15.31 -1.00 8.40
C LEU A 146 -15.71 -0.55 9.81
N LEU A 147 -14.77 -0.54 10.76
CA LEU A 147 -15.02 -0.08 12.13
C LEU A 147 -15.36 1.40 12.18
N ARG A 148 -14.68 2.25 11.39
CA ARG A 148 -15.02 3.67 11.26
C ARG A 148 -16.42 3.88 10.67
N GLN A 149 -16.82 3.08 9.69
CA GLN A 149 -18.17 3.13 9.13
C GLN A 149 -19.23 2.74 10.16
N LYS A 150 -18.99 1.65 10.91
CA LYS A 150 -19.89 1.22 12.00
C LYS A 150 -20.00 2.25 13.10
N LEU A 151 -18.89 2.88 13.49
CA LEU A 151 -18.88 3.96 14.48
C LEU A 151 -19.74 5.13 14.01
N ARG A 152 -19.54 5.61 12.77
CA ARG A 152 -20.35 6.70 12.20
C ARG A 152 -21.84 6.35 12.13
N ALA A 153 -22.18 5.11 11.77
CA ALA A 153 -23.57 4.67 11.74
C ALA A 153 -24.19 4.68 13.14
N ALA A 154 -23.46 4.18 14.15
CA ALA A 154 -23.90 4.22 15.53
C ALA A 154 -24.04 5.66 16.06
N ASP A 155 -23.13 6.57 15.70
CA ASP A 155 -23.22 7.99 16.06
C ASP A 155 -24.51 8.62 15.50
N LEU A 156 -24.83 8.37 14.23
CA LEU A 156 -26.06 8.84 13.60
C LEU A 156 -27.33 8.25 14.26
N GLU A 157 -27.30 6.98 14.65
CA GLU A 157 -28.41 6.36 15.40
C GLU A 157 -28.61 7.01 16.77
N VAL A 158 -27.52 7.32 17.48
CA VAL A 158 -27.57 8.00 18.78
C VAL A 158 -28.10 9.43 18.61
N GLU A 159 -27.66 10.16 17.59
CA GLU A 159 -28.19 11.48 17.25
C GLU A 159 -29.69 11.43 16.94
N GLY A 160 -30.12 10.45 16.13
CA GLY A 160 -31.53 10.21 15.81
C GLY A 160 -32.39 9.98 17.05
N ARG A 161 -31.96 9.06 17.94
CA ARG A 161 -32.64 8.83 19.23
C ARG A 161 -32.60 10.07 20.12
N GLY A 162 -31.54 10.86 20.08
CA GLY A 162 -31.44 12.14 20.80
C GLY A 162 -32.52 13.13 20.36
N LEU A 163 -32.75 13.26 19.05
CA LEU A 163 -33.83 14.10 18.49
C LEU A 163 -35.22 13.57 18.87
N GLU A 164 -35.43 12.26 18.83
CA GLU A 164 -36.69 11.64 19.27
C GLU A 164 -36.98 11.92 20.75
N ILE A 165 -35.97 11.75 21.62
CA ILE A 165 -36.09 12.04 23.05
C ILE A 165 -36.41 13.53 23.26
N ALA A 166 -35.77 14.43 22.51
CA ALA A 166 -36.05 15.87 22.59
C ALA A 166 -37.51 16.18 22.20
N ALA A 167 -38.00 15.63 21.09
CA ALA A 167 -39.37 15.80 20.65
C ALA A 167 -40.39 15.22 21.65
N LEU A 168 -40.10 14.04 22.23
CA LEU A 168 -40.95 13.45 23.27
C LEU A 168 -40.96 14.30 24.54
N ARG A 169 -39.82 14.88 24.95
CA ARG A 169 -39.75 15.81 26.08
C ARG A 169 -40.59 17.07 25.85
N GLU A 170 -40.58 17.62 24.64
CA GLU A 170 -41.45 18.76 24.31
C GLU A 170 -42.93 18.39 24.34
N LYS A 171 -43.31 17.22 23.81
CA LYS A 171 -44.69 16.71 23.91
C LYS A 171 -45.13 16.53 25.36
N VAL A 172 -44.28 15.93 26.20
CA VAL A 172 -44.56 15.76 27.64
C VAL A 172 -44.72 17.13 28.30
N ARG A 173 -43.83 18.09 28.05
CA ARG A 173 -43.98 19.48 28.56
C ARG A 173 -45.29 20.13 28.10
N GLY A 174 -45.67 19.96 26.83
CA GLY A 174 -46.94 20.47 26.31
C GLY A 174 -48.15 19.87 27.03
N LEU A 175 -48.15 18.54 27.25
CA LEU A 175 -49.18 17.86 28.02
C LEU A 175 -49.19 18.28 29.49
N GLU A 176 -48.03 18.48 30.10
CA GLU A 176 -47.91 19.02 31.46
C GLU A 176 -48.48 20.44 31.57
N MET A 177 -48.26 21.30 30.56
CA MET A 177 -48.87 22.64 30.53
C MET A 177 -50.39 22.57 30.33
N LEU A 178 -50.87 21.69 29.45
CA LEU A 178 -52.31 21.50 29.24
C LEU A 178 -53.00 20.96 30.49
N THR A 179 -52.39 20.00 31.19
CA THR A 179 -52.95 19.47 32.45
C THR A 179 -52.93 20.52 33.56
N ARG A 180 -51.86 21.32 33.69
CA ARG A 180 -51.84 22.46 34.60
C ARG A 180 -52.95 23.47 34.26
N ASN A 181 -53.12 23.81 32.99
CA ASN A 181 -54.16 24.73 32.54
C ASN A 181 -55.58 24.18 32.75
N ALA A 182 -55.78 22.87 32.58
CA ALA A 182 -57.06 22.22 32.86
C ALA A 182 -57.38 22.26 34.36
N VAL A 183 -56.40 21.92 35.20
CA VAL A 183 -56.56 21.99 36.67
C VAL A 183 -56.84 23.41 37.13
N THR A 184 -56.12 24.42 36.60
CA THR A 184 -56.41 25.82 36.95
C THR A 184 -57.79 26.25 36.46
N SER A 185 -58.20 25.86 35.26
CA SER A 185 -59.55 26.16 34.73
C SER A 185 -60.64 25.52 35.59
N GLU A 186 -60.51 24.24 35.97
CA GLU A 186 -61.44 23.58 36.89
C GLU A 186 -61.51 24.27 38.25
N THR A 187 -60.38 24.71 38.81
CA THR A 187 -60.38 25.46 40.07
C THR A 187 -61.05 26.83 39.93
N ILE A 188 -60.84 27.52 38.82
CA ILE A 188 -61.49 28.81 38.52
C ILE A 188 -63.01 28.60 38.40
N GLU A 189 -63.46 27.59 37.67
CA GLU A 189 -64.88 27.26 37.53
C GLU A 189 -65.54 26.94 38.89
N ARG A 190 -64.87 26.17 39.76
CA ARG A 190 -65.36 25.91 41.13
C ARG A 190 -65.45 27.18 41.96
N GLN A 191 -64.45 28.06 41.88
CA GLN A 191 -64.48 29.35 42.58
C GLN A 191 -65.62 30.24 42.06
N PHE A 192 -65.82 30.32 40.74
CA PHE A 192 -66.94 31.05 40.14
C PHE A 192 -68.31 30.50 40.58
N ALA A 193 -68.48 29.18 40.60
CA ALA A 193 -69.71 28.55 41.08
C ALA A 193 -70.00 28.94 42.54
N SER A 194 -68.99 28.88 43.41
CA SER A 194 -69.12 29.29 44.81
C SER A 194 -69.49 30.77 44.97
N VAL A 195 -68.87 31.67 44.19
CA VAL A 195 -69.22 33.11 44.21
C VAL A 195 -70.64 33.34 43.71
N MET A 196 -71.08 32.62 42.68
CA MET A 196 -72.45 32.71 42.18
C MET A 196 -73.48 32.20 43.19
N GLU A 197 -73.18 31.13 43.93
CA GLU A 197 -74.00 30.68 45.05
C GLU A 197 -74.06 31.73 46.16
N GLN A 198 -72.92 32.30 46.56
CA GLN A 198 -72.88 33.38 47.55
C GLN A 198 -73.69 34.60 47.10
N LYS A 199 -73.58 34.98 45.82
CA LYS A 199 -74.38 36.05 45.23
C LYS A 199 -75.86 35.73 45.32
N GLN A 200 -76.29 34.52 44.94
CA GLN A 200 -77.70 34.12 45.06
C GLN A 200 -78.19 34.14 46.51
N VAL A 201 -77.36 33.75 47.48
CA VAL A 201 -77.71 33.83 48.91
C VAL A 201 -77.87 35.28 49.34
N VAL A 202 -76.97 36.17 48.92
CA VAL A 202 -77.08 37.61 49.19
C VAL A 202 -78.31 38.20 48.54
N ASP A 203 -78.56 37.89 47.25
CA ASP A 203 -79.72 38.35 46.49
C ASP A 203 -81.03 37.93 47.20
N ARG A 204 -81.12 36.66 47.66
CA ARG A 204 -82.24 36.19 48.48
C ARG A 204 -82.37 36.92 49.81
N LEU A 205 -81.26 37.22 50.50
CA LEU A 205 -81.27 37.97 51.75
C LEU A 205 -81.68 39.44 51.53
N THR A 206 -81.29 40.05 50.40
CA THR A 206 -81.75 41.39 50.00
C THR A 206 -83.22 41.39 49.62
N GLU A 207 -83.71 40.41 48.86
CA GLU A 207 -85.14 40.24 48.56
C GLU A 207 -85.94 40.02 49.85
N GLN A 208 -85.42 39.24 50.80
CA GLN A 208 -86.02 39.08 52.14
C GLN A 208 -86.00 40.38 52.95
N ARG A 209 -84.94 41.19 52.85
CA ARG A 209 -84.89 42.53 53.47
C ARG A 209 -85.82 43.53 52.80
N GLU A 210 -86.00 43.45 51.49
CA GLU A 210 -86.89 44.32 50.71
C GLU A 210 -88.36 43.95 50.93
N THR A 211 -88.68 42.66 51.01
CA THR A 211 -90.03 42.18 51.40
C THR A 211 -90.33 42.47 52.88
N ALA A 212 -89.33 42.43 53.77
CA ALA A 212 -89.46 42.95 55.14
C ALA A 212 -89.59 44.50 55.19
N ARG A 213 -89.21 45.19 54.12
CA ARG A 213 -89.43 46.63 53.88
C ARG A 213 -90.64 46.87 52.95
N SER A 214 -91.74 46.16 53.14
CA SER A 214 -93.05 46.60 52.60
C SER A 214 -93.67 47.66 53.54
N PRO A 215 -94.43 48.64 53.02
CA PRO A 215 -94.47 49.99 53.56
C PRO A 215 -95.24 50.12 54.87
N ARG A 216 -94.76 51.05 55.70
CA ARG A 216 -95.44 51.55 56.90
C ARG A 216 -96.93 51.75 56.64
N ARG A 217 -97.75 51.15 57.52
CA ARG A 217 -99.16 51.52 57.72
C ARG A 217 -99.29 53.05 57.82
N PRO A 218 -100.37 53.65 57.27
CA PRO A 218 -100.65 55.06 57.54
C PRO A 218 -100.86 55.25 59.04
N TRP A 219 -100.14 56.21 59.62
CA TRP A 219 -100.38 56.71 60.98
C TRP A 219 -101.84 57.18 61.09
N PRO A 220 -102.57 56.89 62.19
CA PRO A 220 -103.88 57.48 62.41
C PRO A 220 -103.72 58.99 62.69
N PRO A 221 -104.71 59.83 62.33
CA PRO A 221 -104.61 61.27 62.51
C PRO A 221 -104.64 61.63 64.01
N ALA A 222 -103.80 62.59 64.37
CA ALA A 222 -103.73 63.16 65.72
C ALA A 222 -105.02 63.93 66.04
N GLU A 223 -105.79 63.44 67.00
CA GLU A 223 -106.87 64.21 67.63
C GLU A 223 -106.26 65.33 68.48
N ARG A 224 -106.69 66.55 68.19
CA ARG A 224 -106.36 67.78 68.93
C ARG A 224 -107.04 67.74 70.30
N PRO A 225 -106.37 68.18 71.37
CA PRO A 225 -107.06 68.57 72.60
C PRO A 225 -107.53 70.03 72.52
N ALA A 226 -108.44 70.37 73.44
CA ALA A 226 -109.03 71.68 73.75
C ALA A 226 -110.40 71.94 73.09
N GLU A 227 -111.46 72.35 73.80
CA GLU A 227 -111.69 72.69 75.22
C GLU A 227 -113.23 72.90 75.39
N PRO A 228 -113.74 73.15 76.61
CA PRO A 228 -115.15 72.94 77.02
C PRO A 228 -116.07 74.10 76.66
N GLU A 229 -117.39 73.92 76.84
CA GLU A 229 -118.26 74.88 77.55
C GLU A 229 -119.74 74.45 77.55
N HIS A 230 -120.33 74.60 78.75
CA HIS A 230 -121.76 74.65 79.14
C HIS A 230 -122.57 73.36 79.35
#